data_AF-A0A840NEG4-F1
#
_entry.id   AF-A0A840NEG4-F1
#
_cell.length_a   1.000
_cell.length_b   1.000
_cell.length_c   1.000
_cell.angle_alpha   90.00
_cell.angle_beta   90.00
_cell.angle_gamma   90.00
#
_symmetry.space_group_name_H-M   'P 1'
#
loop_
_entity.id
_entity.type
_entity.pdbx_description
1 polymer ?
#
loop_
_entity_poly.entity_id
_entity_poly.type
_entity_poly.pdbx_seq_one_letter_code
_entity_poly.pdbx_strand_id
1 'polypeptide(L)'
;MLIKRSEEDEFDALVVRVDFSDDAAWTEVVGLLEIPWGDDEFDSSNQLVDDPAFTGASPDDVLAAVEEEHKPAVVFLADAETMRGAHPLLAVSTLTREDAEDEDDYEEEMSHGREFRLVPGAVSEMHTNLEIANMDFTDFSGSASGDSERIHRGFC
;
A
#
# COMPACT_ATOMS: atom_id res chain seq x y z
N MET A 1 3.94 -17.16 7.59
CA MET A 1 5.34 -16.70 7.44
C MET A 1 5.43 -15.33 8.05
N LEU A 2 6.57 -14.91 8.62
CA LEU A 2 6.74 -13.55 9.15
C LEU A 2 7.47 -12.72 8.09
N ILE A 3 6.93 -11.55 7.75
CA ILE A 3 7.55 -10.54 6.90
C ILE A 3 8.43 -9.68 7.80
N LYS A 4 9.74 -9.72 7.55
CA LYS A 4 10.73 -8.96 8.31
C LYS A 4 11.06 -7.66 7.60
N ARG A 5 11.28 -6.61 8.37
CA ARG A 5 11.73 -5.30 7.90
C ARG A 5 12.90 -4.81 8.76
N SER A 6 13.73 -3.96 8.19
CA SER A 6 14.86 -3.33 8.87
C SER A 6 14.80 -1.81 8.72
N GLU A 7 15.61 -1.07 9.50
CA GLU A 7 15.76 0.39 9.32
C GLU A 7 16.18 0.78 7.90
N GLU A 8 16.89 -0.09 7.17
CA GLU A 8 17.30 0.18 5.80
C GLU A 8 16.10 0.15 4.82
N ASP A 9 14.99 -0.47 5.22
CA ASP A 9 13.77 -0.63 4.42
C ASP A 9 12.68 0.41 4.79
N GLU A 10 12.98 1.40 5.65
CA GLU A 10 12.00 2.38 6.15
C GLU A 10 11.24 3.08 5.00
N PHE A 11 11.96 3.43 3.93
CA PHE A 11 11.39 4.08 2.74
C PHE A 11 10.95 3.10 1.65
N ASP A 12 11.04 1.79 1.88
CA ASP A 12 10.61 0.78 0.93
C ASP A 12 9.13 0.44 1.18
N ALA A 13 8.28 0.80 0.22
CA ALA A 13 6.86 0.46 0.29
C ALA A 13 6.67 -1.07 0.30
N LEU A 14 5.97 -1.60 1.29
CA LEU A 14 5.75 -3.05 1.42
C LEU A 14 4.61 -3.50 0.50
N VAL A 15 4.96 -4.24 -0.56
CA VAL A 15 4.00 -4.80 -1.53
C VAL A 15 3.98 -6.33 -1.42
N VAL A 16 2.82 -6.89 -1.08
CA VAL A 16 2.63 -8.34 -0.87
C VAL A 16 1.76 -8.92 -1.96
N ARG A 17 2.29 -9.87 -2.72
CA ARG A 17 1.51 -10.62 -3.71
C ARG A 17 0.67 -11.68 -3.01
N VAL A 18 -0.64 -11.59 -3.18
CA VAL A 18 -1.61 -12.55 -2.62
C VAL A 18 -2.38 -13.29 -3.70
N ASP A 19 -2.38 -12.83 -4.95
CA ASP A 19 -2.88 -13.57 -6.10
C ASP A 19 -1.75 -13.98 -7.06
N PHE A 20 -1.66 -15.29 -7.33
CA PHE A 20 -0.63 -15.90 -8.17
C PHE A 20 -1.21 -16.46 -9.48
N SER A 21 -2.38 -15.96 -9.91
CA SER A 21 -3.07 -16.49 -11.09
C SER A 21 -2.45 -16.06 -12.42
N ASP A 22 -1.69 -14.97 -12.43
CA ASP A 22 -1.07 -14.40 -13.63
C ASP A 22 0.33 -13.80 -13.32
N ASP A 23 1.38 -14.47 -13.77
CA ASP A 23 2.78 -14.01 -13.60
C ASP A 23 3.16 -12.88 -14.58
N ALA A 24 2.48 -12.80 -15.73
CA ALA A 24 2.73 -11.74 -16.70
C ALA A 24 2.16 -10.42 -16.17
N ALA A 25 0.94 -10.44 -15.66
CA ALA A 25 0.34 -9.29 -14.97
C ALA A 25 1.19 -8.85 -13.76
N TRP A 26 1.72 -9.80 -12.98
CA TRP A 26 2.62 -9.47 -11.87
C TRP A 26 3.90 -8.77 -12.35
N THR A 27 4.51 -9.24 -13.45
CA THR A 27 5.70 -8.59 -14.02
C THR A 27 5.38 -7.15 -14.47
N GLU A 28 4.20 -6.91 -15.02
CA GLU A 28 3.73 -5.55 -15.39
C GLU A 28 3.55 -4.67 -14.14
N VAL A 29 2.94 -5.20 -13.07
CA VAL A 29 2.80 -4.50 -11.78
C VAL A 29 4.16 -4.06 -11.24
N VAL A 30 5.15 -4.96 -11.21
CA VAL A 30 6.51 -4.66 -10.76
C VAL A 30 7.14 -3.54 -11.59
N GLY A 31 7.01 -3.60 -12.92
CA GLY A 31 7.52 -2.54 -13.78
C GLY A 31 6.83 -1.18 -13.56
N LEU A 32 5.55 -1.17 -13.19
CA LEU A 32 4.83 0.07 -12.86
C LEU A 32 5.21 0.62 -11.47
N LEU A 33 5.58 -0.25 -10.52
CA LEU A 33 6.07 0.15 -9.19
C LEU A 33 7.46 0.79 -9.22
N GLU A 34 8.27 0.48 -10.24
CA GLU A 34 9.61 1.03 -10.45
C GLU A 34 9.61 2.41 -11.12
N ILE A 35 8.44 2.92 -11.55
CA ILE A 35 8.33 4.24 -12.19
C ILE A 35 8.58 5.33 -11.14
N PRO A 36 9.54 6.25 -11.35
CA PRO A 36 9.76 7.41 -10.48
C PRO A 36 8.51 8.29 -10.34
N TRP A 37 8.42 9.04 -9.25
CA TRP A 37 7.27 9.89 -8.94
C TRP A 37 7.68 11.36 -8.75
N GLY A 38 6.69 12.26 -8.72
CA GLY A 38 6.92 13.71 -8.63
C GLY A 38 7.64 14.27 -9.86
N ASP A 39 7.10 14.03 -11.06
CA ASP A 39 7.72 14.46 -12.34
C ASP A 39 9.17 13.93 -12.52
N ASP A 40 9.39 12.65 -12.18
CA ASP A 40 10.70 11.98 -12.19
C ASP A 40 11.74 12.56 -11.19
N GLU A 41 11.30 13.31 -10.16
CA GLU A 41 12.20 13.87 -9.14
C GLU A 41 12.61 12.85 -8.08
N PHE A 42 11.75 11.87 -7.77
CA PHE A 42 11.97 10.92 -6.69
C PHE A 42 11.97 9.48 -7.21
N ASP A 43 13.02 8.73 -6.86
CA ASP A 43 13.09 7.31 -7.13
C ASP A 43 12.01 6.56 -6.33
N SER A 44 11.50 5.46 -6.90
CA SER A 44 10.56 4.56 -6.26
C SER A 44 11.29 3.39 -5.61
N SER A 45 10.99 3.10 -4.35
CA SER A 45 11.58 1.97 -3.61
C SER A 45 10.48 1.11 -3.00
N ASN A 46 10.61 -0.21 -3.16
CA ASN A 46 9.58 -1.17 -2.80
C ASN A 46 10.17 -2.48 -2.29
N GLN A 47 9.65 -2.98 -1.16
CA GLN A 47 9.89 -4.33 -0.67
C GLN A 47 8.82 -5.27 -1.22
N LEU A 48 9.20 -6.10 -2.19
CA LEU A 48 8.27 -7.06 -2.83
C LEU A 48 8.27 -8.41 -2.09
N VAL A 49 7.11 -8.83 -1.61
CA VAL A 49 6.89 -10.17 -1.04
C VAL A 49 6.13 -11.03 -2.07
N ASP A 50 6.88 -11.79 -2.86
CA ASP A 50 6.39 -12.75 -3.87
C ASP A 50 6.58 -14.20 -3.37
N ASP A 51 5.88 -14.55 -2.28
CA ASP A 51 5.92 -15.89 -1.69
C ASP A 51 4.53 -16.58 -1.79
N PRO A 52 4.41 -17.73 -2.50
CA PRO A 52 3.16 -18.47 -2.62
C PRO A 52 2.48 -18.85 -1.30
N ALA A 53 3.19 -18.80 -0.16
CA ALA A 53 2.60 -18.96 1.17
C ALA A 53 1.51 -17.92 1.49
N PHE A 54 1.51 -16.77 0.80
CA PHE A 54 0.48 -15.72 0.92
C PHE A 54 -0.67 -15.85 -0.10
N THR A 55 -0.72 -16.95 -0.87
CA THR A 55 -1.81 -17.16 -1.84
C THR A 55 -3.18 -17.10 -1.16
N GLY A 56 -4.02 -16.15 -1.58
CA GLY A 56 -5.36 -15.93 -1.05
C GLY A 56 -5.41 -15.36 0.37
N ALA A 57 -4.29 -14.84 0.90
CA ALA A 57 -4.25 -14.16 2.19
C ALA A 57 -5.15 -12.93 2.19
N SER A 58 -5.91 -12.74 3.26
CA SER A 58 -6.70 -11.52 3.47
C SER A 58 -5.81 -10.36 3.93
N PRO A 59 -6.30 -9.10 3.89
CA PRO A 59 -5.61 -7.96 4.49
C PRO A 59 -5.18 -8.25 5.94
N ASP A 60 -6.06 -8.80 6.77
CA ASP A 60 -5.76 -9.10 8.17
C ASP A 60 -4.70 -10.20 8.33
N ASP A 61 -4.68 -11.21 7.44
CA ASP A 61 -3.63 -12.25 7.44
C ASP A 61 -2.26 -11.66 7.10
N VAL A 62 -2.20 -10.71 6.15
CA VAL A 62 -0.98 -10.01 5.78
C VAL A 62 -0.52 -9.10 6.92
N LEU A 63 -1.41 -8.28 7.49
CA LEU A 63 -1.09 -7.41 8.62
C LEU A 63 -0.55 -8.19 9.82
N ALA A 64 -1.15 -9.34 10.14
CA ALA A 64 -0.67 -10.22 11.21
C ALA A 64 0.67 -10.90 10.91
N ALA A 65 1.11 -10.91 9.65
CA ALA A 65 2.39 -11.44 9.23
C ALA A 65 3.50 -10.38 9.20
N VAL A 66 3.19 -9.09 9.26
CA VAL A 66 4.20 -8.02 9.34
C VAL A 66 4.75 -7.95 10.75
N GLU A 67 6.07 -7.93 10.87
CA GLU A 67 6.74 -7.70 12.16
C GLU A 67 6.41 -6.30 12.70
N GLU A 68 6.07 -6.20 13.98
CA GLU A 68 5.70 -4.92 14.61
C GLU A 68 6.89 -3.95 14.67
N GLU A 69 8.11 -4.48 14.77
CA GLU A 69 9.33 -3.69 14.65
C GLU A 69 9.50 -3.25 13.19
N HIS A 70 9.47 -1.93 12.95
CA HIS A 70 9.47 -1.31 11.62
C HIS A 70 8.23 -1.60 10.77
N LYS A 71 7.05 -1.74 11.38
CA LYS A 71 5.77 -1.83 10.64
C LYS A 71 5.49 -0.51 9.90
N PRO A 72 5.23 -0.53 8.58
CA PRO A 72 4.90 0.69 7.84
C PRO A 72 3.51 1.21 8.22
N ALA A 73 3.21 2.47 7.93
CA ALA A 73 1.86 3.03 8.09
C ALA A 73 0.81 2.37 7.16
N VAL A 74 1.26 1.77 6.06
CA VAL A 74 0.42 1.13 5.03
C VAL A 74 1.10 -0.10 4.44
N VAL A 75 0.30 -1.11 4.08
CA VAL A 75 0.74 -2.27 3.29
C VAL A 75 -0.08 -2.34 2.00
N PHE A 76 0.57 -2.74 0.91
CA PHE A 76 -0.06 -2.83 -0.41
C PHE A 76 -0.23 -4.29 -0.84
N LEU A 77 -1.45 -4.73 -1.13
CA LEU A 77 -1.73 -6.09 -1.57
C LEU A 77 -1.94 -6.14 -3.09
N ALA A 78 -1.24 -7.06 -3.75
CA ALA A 78 -1.47 -7.44 -5.13
C ALA A 78 -2.39 -8.67 -5.20
N ASP A 79 -3.68 -8.41 -5.35
CA ASP A 79 -4.74 -9.43 -5.32
C ASP A 79 -5.34 -9.70 -6.72
N ALA A 80 -6.45 -10.44 -6.75
CA ALA A 80 -7.09 -10.83 -8.01
C ALA A 80 -7.58 -9.65 -8.87
N GLU A 81 -7.79 -8.47 -8.28
CA GLU A 81 -8.13 -7.25 -9.01
C GLU A 81 -6.87 -6.58 -9.58
N THR A 82 -5.76 -6.63 -8.82
CA THR A 82 -4.45 -6.18 -9.28
C THR A 82 -3.97 -6.95 -10.51
N MET A 83 -4.30 -8.23 -10.64
CA MET A 83 -3.94 -9.03 -11.83
C MET A 83 -4.76 -8.67 -13.09
N ARG A 84 -5.52 -7.56 -13.09
CA ARG A 84 -6.41 -7.17 -14.18
C ARG A 84 -6.28 -5.69 -14.52
N GLY A 85 -6.63 -5.35 -15.76
CA GLY A 85 -6.91 -3.98 -16.17
C GLY A 85 -5.74 -3.02 -15.91
N ALA A 86 -5.98 -1.99 -15.11
CA ALA A 86 -4.98 -0.96 -14.75
C ALA A 86 -4.10 -1.34 -13.54
N HIS A 87 -4.18 -2.60 -13.10
CA HIS A 87 -3.38 -3.15 -12.02
C HIS A 87 -3.49 -2.44 -10.66
N PRO A 88 -4.68 -2.04 -10.18
CA PRO A 88 -4.78 -1.33 -8.92
C PRO A 88 -4.40 -2.24 -7.74
N LEU A 89 -3.50 -1.75 -6.89
CA LEU A 89 -3.14 -2.39 -5.62
C LEU A 89 -4.16 -2.02 -4.54
N LEU A 90 -4.31 -2.87 -3.53
CA LEU A 90 -5.10 -2.56 -2.33
C LEU A 90 -4.17 -1.96 -1.27
N ALA A 91 -4.29 -0.67 -0.99
CA ALA A 91 -3.67 -0.06 0.18
C ALA A 91 -4.48 -0.42 1.43
N VAL A 92 -3.80 -0.86 2.48
CA VAL A 92 -4.38 -1.27 3.76
C VAL A 92 -3.66 -0.52 4.86
N SER A 93 -4.38 0.33 5.60
CA SER A 93 -3.81 1.02 6.77
C SER A 93 -3.41 0.02 7.84
N THR A 94 -2.26 0.24 8.47
CA THR A 94 -1.82 -0.53 9.64
C THR A 94 -2.28 0.08 10.95
N LEU A 95 -2.83 1.30 10.92
CA LEU A 95 -3.26 2.06 12.09
C LEU A 95 -4.35 1.30 12.86
N THR A 96 -4.09 1.02 14.13
CA THR A 96 -5.10 0.49 15.04
C THR A 96 -5.68 1.59 15.93
N ARG A 97 -6.82 1.31 16.55
CA ARG A 97 -7.40 2.22 17.57
C ARG A 97 -6.46 2.49 18.74
N GLU A 98 -5.54 1.56 19.03
CA GLU A 98 -4.60 1.71 20.15
C GLU A 98 -3.40 2.59 19.78
N ASP A 99 -3.12 2.72 18.47
CA ASP A 99 -2.02 3.54 17.93
C ASP A 99 -2.44 5.01 17.71
N ALA A 100 -3.73 5.26 17.49
CA ALA A 100 -4.29 6.60 17.30
C ALA A 100 -4.19 7.46 18.57
N GLU A 101 -4.19 8.79 18.41
CA GLU A 101 -4.09 9.72 19.54
C GLU A 101 -5.31 9.62 20.46
N ASP A 102 -6.50 9.54 19.85
CA ASP A 102 -7.78 9.27 20.50
C ASP A 102 -8.80 8.67 19.51
N GLU A 103 -10.04 8.45 19.95
CA GLU A 103 -11.09 7.86 19.09
C GLU A 103 -11.53 8.84 17.98
N ASP A 104 -11.52 10.15 18.22
CA ASP A 104 -11.93 11.14 17.22
C ASP A 104 -10.89 11.16 16.06
N ASP A 105 -9.61 11.10 16.41
CA ASP A 105 -8.48 10.96 15.47
C ASP A 105 -8.59 9.66 14.63
N TYR A 106 -8.83 8.52 15.28
CA TYR A 106 -9.04 7.25 14.57
C TYR A 106 -10.26 7.29 13.62
N GLU A 107 -11.36 7.90 14.06
CA GLU A 107 -12.57 8.04 13.23
C GLU A 107 -12.34 8.96 12.01
N GLU A 108 -11.53 10.02 12.16
CA GLU A 108 -11.14 10.92 11.08
C GLU A 108 -10.23 10.21 10.05
N GLU A 109 -9.19 9.54 10.53
CA GLU A 109 -8.26 8.77 9.69
C GLU A 109 -8.98 7.67 8.88
N MET A 110 -9.95 6.99 9.51
CA MET A 110 -10.69 5.89 8.89
C MET A 110 -12.00 6.33 8.22
N SER A 111 -12.24 7.63 8.06
CA SER A 111 -13.52 8.18 7.55
C SER A 111 -13.87 7.71 6.13
N HIS A 112 -12.87 7.35 5.33
CA HIS A 112 -13.01 6.77 3.98
C HIS A 112 -12.77 5.25 3.93
N GLY A 113 -12.60 4.61 5.09
CA GLY A 113 -12.34 3.19 5.25
C GLY A 113 -10.85 2.87 5.37
N ARG A 114 -10.54 1.72 5.98
CA ARG A 114 -9.17 1.25 6.24
C ARG A 114 -8.45 0.69 5.00
N GLU A 115 -9.17 0.60 3.88
CA GLU A 115 -8.71 -0.01 2.63
C GLU A 115 -9.20 0.80 1.44
N PHE A 116 -8.34 1.04 0.45
CA PHE A 116 -8.72 1.63 -0.84
C PHE A 116 -7.78 1.19 -1.95
N ARG A 117 -8.15 1.47 -3.21
CA ARG A 117 -7.34 1.11 -4.38
C ARG A 117 -6.50 2.28 -4.85
N LEU A 118 -5.28 2.00 -5.30
CA LEU A 118 -4.42 2.96 -5.97
C LEU A 118 -3.69 2.34 -7.17
N VAL A 119 -3.32 3.16 -8.14
CA VAL A 119 -2.46 2.73 -9.24
C VAL A 119 -1.05 2.42 -8.73
N PRO A 120 -0.30 1.47 -9.33
CA PRO A 120 1.03 1.13 -8.83
C PRO A 120 2.02 2.31 -8.78
N GLY A 121 1.95 3.23 -9.75
CA GLY A 121 2.83 4.42 -9.78
C GLY A 121 2.60 5.42 -8.64
N ALA A 122 1.49 5.32 -7.88
CA ALA A 122 1.21 6.18 -6.73
C ALA A 122 1.67 5.57 -5.40
N VAL A 123 2.20 4.33 -5.39
CA VAL A 123 2.59 3.62 -4.17
C VAL A 123 3.72 4.32 -3.43
N SER A 124 4.79 4.69 -4.13
CA SER A 124 5.95 5.34 -3.50
C SER A 124 5.65 6.77 -3.05
N GLU A 125 4.79 7.51 -3.77
CA GLU A 125 4.29 8.81 -3.31
C GLU A 125 3.54 8.66 -1.99
N MET A 126 2.57 7.75 -1.92
CA MET A 126 1.77 7.54 -0.71
C MET A 126 2.64 7.08 0.45
N HIS A 127 3.43 6.01 0.27
CA HIS A 127 4.31 5.47 1.31
C HIS A 127 5.24 6.55 1.87
N THR A 128 5.94 7.26 1.00
CA THR A 128 6.91 8.28 1.41
C THR A 128 6.24 9.41 2.18
N ASN A 129 5.08 9.91 1.73
CA ASN A 129 4.38 10.99 2.41
C ASN A 129 3.91 10.59 3.82
N LEU A 130 3.47 9.34 4.01
CA LEU A 130 3.07 8.82 5.31
C LEU A 130 4.27 8.67 6.25
N GLU A 131 5.36 8.06 5.78
CA GLU A 131 6.55 7.84 6.62
C GLU A 131 7.20 9.15 7.09
N ILE A 132 7.15 10.23 6.30
CA ILE A 132 7.66 11.54 6.70
C ILE A 132 6.62 12.44 7.37
N ALA A 133 5.40 11.94 7.59
CA ALA A 133 4.26 12.68 8.13
C ALA A 133 3.96 14.01 7.39
N ASN A 134 4.06 14.01 6.05
CA ASN A 134 3.70 15.15 5.22
C ASN A 134 2.20 15.15 4.84
N MET A 135 1.60 13.97 4.74
CA MET A 135 0.17 13.75 4.49
C MET A 135 -0.30 12.54 5.28
N ASP A 136 -1.60 12.47 5.52
CA ASP A 136 -2.22 11.41 6.33
C ASP A 136 -2.90 10.36 5.44
N PHE A 137 -3.27 9.20 6.00
CA PHE A 137 -3.90 8.13 5.22
C PHE A 137 -5.28 8.57 4.70
N THR A 138 -5.98 9.41 5.46
CA THR A 138 -7.27 9.99 5.07
C THR A 138 -7.20 10.85 3.80
N ASP A 139 -6.09 11.53 3.54
CA ASP A 139 -5.91 12.34 2.33
C ASP A 139 -5.95 11.48 1.07
N PHE A 140 -5.26 10.33 1.09
CA PHE A 140 -5.20 9.41 -0.05
C PHE A 140 -6.50 8.61 -0.22
N SER A 141 -7.07 8.12 0.89
CA SER A 141 -8.34 7.39 0.85
C SER A 141 -9.51 8.30 0.46
N GLY A 142 -9.49 9.56 0.86
CA GLY A 142 -10.42 10.60 0.40
C GLY A 142 -10.26 10.93 -1.08
N SER A 143 -9.02 11.01 -1.57
CA SER A 143 -8.72 11.14 -3.00
C SER A 143 -9.28 9.97 -3.81
N ALA A 144 -9.07 8.73 -3.37
CA ALA A 144 -9.68 7.54 -3.97
C ALA A 144 -11.21 7.61 -3.94
N SER A 145 -11.80 7.96 -2.79
CA SER A 145 -13.26 8.08 -2.63
C SER A 145 -13.91 9.06 -3.61
N GLY A 146 -13.18 10.12 -3.99
CA GLY A 146 -13.60 11.11 -4.99
C GLY A 146 -13.46 10.66 -6.46
N ASP A 147 -12.66 9.64 -6.75
CA ASP A 147 -12.46 9.11 -8.11
C ASP A 147 -13.65 8.24 -8.55
N SER A 148 -14.00 8.29 -9.84
CA SER A 148 -15.16 7.56 -10.37
C SER A 148 -15.01 6.04 -10.32
N GLU A 149 -13.77 5.54 -10.34
CA GLU A 149 -13.45 4.11 -10.20
C GLU A 149 -13.03 3.76 -8.76
N ARG A 150 -13.05 4.74 -7.85
CA ARG A 150 -12.55 4.64 -6.47
C ARG A 150 -11.07 4.27 -6.37
N ILE A 151 -10.27 4.79 -7.29
CA ILE A 151 -8.83 4.55 -7.38
C ILE A 151 -8.07 5.86 -7.18
N HIS A 152 -7.15 5.89 -6.22
CA HIS A 152 -6.17 6.97 -6.10
C HIS A 152 -5.13 6.87 -7.22
N ARG A 153 -4.84 8.00 -7.87
CA ARG A 153 -4.00 8.06 -9.09
C ARG A 153 -2.73 8.91 -8.94
N GLY A 154 -2.43 9.34 -7.73
CA GLY A 154 -1.39 10.32 -7.41
C GLY A 154 -1.92 11.74 -7.34
N PHE A 155 -1.16 12.64 -6.68
CA PHE A 155 -1.47 14.08 -6.63
C PHE A 155 -0.64 14.92 -7.63
N CYS A 156 0.36 14.31 -8.27
CA CYS A 156 1.26 14.92 -9.25
C CYS A 156 0.91 14.56 -10.71
#